data_AF-A0A2M8AUY5-F1
#
_entry.id   AF-A0A2M8AUY5-F1
#
_cell.length_a   1.000
_cell.length_b   1.000
_cell.length_c   1.000
_cell.angle_alpha   90.00
_cell.angle_beta   90.00
_cell.angle_gamma   90.00
#
_symmetry.space_group_name_H-M   'P 1'
#
loop_
_entity.id
_entity.type
_entity.pdbx_description
1 polymer ?
#
loop_
_entity_poly.entity_id
_entity_poly.type
_entity_poly.pdbx_seq_one_letter_code
_entity_poly.pdbx_strand_id
1 'polypeptide(L)'
;MFDKELILTILIQIDTAIETIAFRFCSVCSTSDFTDSPQGMEKLDSICMLFIAVGESLKQIDKITDCELLATYPTIDWKGVKGLRDIVSHHYFDVDVEEIFYLCKNELPKLSQTIKQMIGDLQK
;
A
#
# COMPACT_ATOMS: atom_id res chain seq x y z
N MET A 1 -5.44 -20.28 16.25
CA MET A 1 -6.39 -19.35 15.60
C MET A 1 -5.86 -17.96 15.85
N PHE A 2 -5.40 -17.28 14.81
CA PHE A 2 -4.85 -15.94 14.94
C PHE A 2 -5.90 -14.97 15.50
N ASP A 3 -5.45 -13.86 16.10
CA ASP A 3 -6.35 -12.83 16.61
C ASP A 3 -7.08 -12.15 15.44
N LYS A 4 -8.27 -12.68 15.14
CA LYS A 4 -9.11 -12.29 14.01
C LYS A 4 -9.52 -10.81 14.09
N GLU A 5 -9.79 -10.31 15.30
CA GLU A 5 -10.17 -8.91 15.52
C GLU A 5 -8.98 -7.97 15.27
N LEU A 6 -7.79 -8.36 15.73
CA LEU A 6 -6.56 -7.62 15.46
C LEU A 6 -6.25 -7.59 13.96
N ILE A 7 -6.34 -8.72 13.25
CA ILE A 7 -6.10 -8.78 11.80
C ILE A 7 -7.09 -7.90 11.04
N LEU A 8 -8.39 -7.99 11.38
CA LEU A 8 -9.42 -7.13 10.77
C LEU A 8 -9.11 -5.64 10.99
N THR A 9 -8.68 -5.27 12.21
CA THR A 9 -8.28 -3.90 12.51
C THR A 9 -7.13 -3.43 11.62
N ILE A 10 -6.09 -4.25 11.45
CA ILE A 10 -4.95 -3.92 10.59
C ILE A 10 -5.37 -3.83 9.12
N LEU A 11 -6.22 -4.74 8.64
CA LEU A 11 -6.72 -4.71 7.26
C LEU A 11 -7.56 -3.46 6.98
N ILE A 12 -8.40 -3.02 7.92
CA ILE A 12 -9.18 -1.78 7.78
C ILE A 12 -8.25 -0.55 7.75
N GLN A 13 -7.17 -0.55 8.54
CA GLN A 13 -6.16 0.51 8.47
C GLN A 13 -5.45 0.54 7.12
N ILE A 14 -5.09 -0.64 6.58
CA ILE A 14 -4.50 -0.76 5.24
C ILE A 14 -5.47 -0.24 4.18
N ASP A 15 -6.75 -0.63 4.22
CA ASP A 15 -7.76 -0.19 3.26
C ASP A 15 -7.92 1.34 3.30
N THR A 16 -8.01 1.92 4.50
CA THR A 16 -8.10 3.38 4.68
C THR A 16 -6.88 4.11 4.09
N ALA A 17 -5.67 3.55 4.30
CA ALA A 17 -4.45 4.11 3.72
C ALA A 17 -4.47 4.04 2.19
N ILE A 18 -4.86 2.90 1.62
CA ILE A 18 -4.98 2.71 0.17
C ILE A 18 -6.00 3.67 -0.44
N GLU A 19 -7.17 3.84 0.17
CA GLU A 19 -8.18 4.79 -0.29
C GLU A 19 -7.66 6.24 -0.24
N THR A 20 -6.88 6.58 0.79
CA THR A 20 -6.25 7.89 0.90
C THR A 20 -5.20 8.11 -0.19
N ILE A 21 -4.38 7.09 -0.52
CA ILE A 21 -3.45 7.15 -1.65
C ILE A 21 -4.23 7.39 -2.94
N ALA A 22 -5.26 6.57 -3.21
CA ALA A 22 -6.07 6.67 -4.42
C ALA A 22 -6.73 8.04 -4.57
N PHE A 23 -7.28 8.59 -3.48
CA PHE A 23 -7.85 9.94 -3.46
C PHE A 23 -6.80 11.02 -3.77
N ARG A 24 -5.60 10.93 -3.20
CA ARG A 24 -4.54 11.91 -3.47
C ARG A 24 -3.98 11.81 -4.88
N PHE A 25 -3.93 10.59 -5.41
CA PHE A 25 -3.47 10.28 -6.76
C PHE A 25 -4.49 10.63 -7.85
N CYS A 26 -5.78 10.76 -7.54
CA CYS A 26 -6.81 10.97 -8.57
C CYS A 26 -6.62 12.25 -9.41
N SER A 27 -5.91 13.25 -8.88
CA SER A 27 -5.58 14.49 -9.58
C SER A 27 -4.25 14.44 -10.36
N VAL A 28 -3.54 13.30 -10.34
CA VAL A 28 -2.21 13.13 -10.92
C VAL A 28 -2.36 12.40 -12.26
N CYS A 29 -2.09 13.09 -13.36
CA CYS A 29 -2.15 12.54 -14.71
C CYS A 29 -0.77 12.10 -15.23
N SER A 30 0.29 12.67 -14.67
CA SER A 30 1.68 12.52 -15.10
C SER A 30 2.65 12.67 -13.93
N THR A 31 3.91 12.29 -14.11
CA THR A 31 4.95 12.49 -13.08
C THR A 31 5.25 13.96 -12.81
N SER A 32 5.10 14.84 -13.81
CA SER A 32 5.22 16.30 -13.64
C SER A 32 4.23 16.88 -12.65
N ASP A 33 3.04 16.28 -12.50
CA ASP A 33 2.05 16.73 -11.51
C ASP A 33 2.55 16.54 -10.06
N PHE A 34 3.56 15.68 -9.86
CA PHE A 34 4.29 15.58 -8.60
C PHE A 34 5.45 16.57 -8.52
N THR A 35 6.27 16.69 -9.56
CA THR A 35 7.57 17.39 -9.45
C THR A 35 7.51 18.89 -9.68
N ASP A 36 6.52 19.38 -10.43
CA ASP A 36 6.53 20.76 -10.96
C ASP A 36 6.01 21.79 -9.96
N SER A 37 5.53 21.35 -8.79
CA SER A 37 5.03 22.24 -7.74
C SER A 37 5.35 21.73 -6.33
N PRO A 38 5.52 22.63 -5.34
CA PRO A 38 5.66 22.24 -3.94
C PRO A 38 4.49 21.36 -3.45
N GLN A 39 3.26 21.67 -3.88
CA GLN A 39 2.08 20.89 -3.51
C GLN A 39 2.07 19.49 -4.13
N GLY A 40 2.63 19.35 -5.35
CA GLY A 40 2.85 18.05 -5.98
C GLY A 40 3.85 17.21 -5.18
N MET A 41 4.96 17.82 -4.74
CA MET A 41 5.98 17.14 -3.93
C MET A 41 5.41 16.73 -2.56
N GLU A 42 4.66 17.62 -1.89
CA GLU A 42 3.96 17.27 -0.64
C GLU A 42 2.97 16.10 -0.82
N LYS A 43 2.28 16.04 -1.96
CA LYS A 43 1.40 14.90 -2.31
C LYS A 43 2.20 13.61 -2.47
N LEU A 44 3.31 13.66 -3.20
CA LEU A 44 4.22 12.52 -3.40
C LEU A 44 4.72 12.01 -2.05
N ASP A 45 5.24 12.90 -1.20
CA ASP A 45 5.72 12.57 0.14
C ASP A 45 4.63 11.88 0.98
N SER A 46 3.42 12.43 0.92
CA SER A 46 2.28 11.87 1.64
C SER A 46 1.86 10.49 1.13
N ILE A 47 1.98 10.22 -0.17
CA ILE A 47 1.73 8.91 -0.78
C ILE A 47 2.81 7.92 -0.36
N CYS A 48 4.08 8.32 -0.43
CA CYS A 48 5.24 7.53 0.00
C CYS A 48 5.11 7.09 1.47
N MET A 49 4.72 8.00 2.36
CA MET A 49 4.49 7.68 3.78
C MET A 49 3.38 6.65 3.99
N LEU A 50 2.29 6.74 3.21
CA LEU A 50 1.21 5.75 3.28
C LEU A 50 1.64 4.38 2.73
N PHE A 51 2.44 4.33 1.67
CA PHE A 51 3.00 3.08 1.17
C PHE A 51 3.90 2.39 2.20
N ILE A 52 4.75 3.16 2.90
CA ILE A 52 5.55 2.64 4.02
C ILE A 52 4.65 2.03 5.10
N ALA A 53 3.59 2.73 5.50
CA ALA A 53 2.65 2.24 6.51
C ALA A 53 1.96 0.94 6.08
N VAL A 54 1.49 0.87 4.83
CA VAL A 54 0.89 -0.34 4.25
C VAL A 54 1.87 -1.52 4.27
N GLY A 55 3.12 -1.30 3.84
CA GLY A 55 4.15 -2.34 3.85
C GLY A 55 4.46 -2.87 5.25
N GLU A 56 4.50 -1.99 6.25
CA GLU A 56 4.73 -2.37 7.65
C GLU A 56 3.54 -3.15 8.23
N SER A 57 2.31 -2.71 7.98
CA SER A 57 1.09 -3.41 8.40
C SER A 57 1.00 -4.82 7.78
N LEU A 58 1.42 -5.00 6.52
CA LEU A 58 1.47 -6.32 5.89
C LEU A 58 2.53 -7.23 6.53
N LYS A 59 3.71 -6.70 6.87
CA LYS A 59 4.73 -7.44 7.64
C LYS A 59 4.20 -7.86 9.02
N GLN A 60 3.41 -7.00 9.65
CA GLN A 60 2.75 -7.31 10.92
C GLN A 60 1.72 -8.44 10.77
N ILE A 61 0.91 -8.43 9.71
CA ILE A 61 -0.04 -9.53 9.41
C ILE A 61 0.71 -10.84 9.24
N ASP A 62 1.80 -10.87 8.46
CA ASP A 62 2.60 -12.09 8.30
C ASP A 62 3.13 -12.63 9.63
N LYS A 63 3.60 -11.74 10.51
CA LYS A 63 4.07 -12.12 11.84
C LYS A 63 2.97 -12.67 12.72
N ILE A 64 1.76 -12.11 12.65
CA ILE A 64 0.61 -12.57 13.44
C ILE A 64 0.09 -13.91 12.91
N THR A 65 0.14 -14.10 11.58
CA THR A 65 -0.48 -15.23 10.87
C THR A 65 0.50 -16.32 10.46
N ASP A 66 1.75 -16.27 10.92
CA ASP A 66 2.84 -17.16 10.49
C ASP A 66 2.92 -17.33 8.96
N CYS A 67 2.75 -16.22 8.23
CA CYS A 67 2.71 -16.14 6.76
C CYS A 67 1.58 -16.93 6.08
N GLU A 68 0.58 -17.44 6.83
CA GLU A 68 -0.49 -18.27 6.26
C GLU A 68 -1.56 -17.44 5.54
N LEU A 69 -1.95 -16.28 6.10
CA LEU A 69 -3.09 -15.52 5.58
C LEU A 69 -2.83 -14.95 4.19
N LEU A 70 -1.72 -14.21 4.01
CA LEU A 70 -1.41 -13.57 2.72
C LEU A 70 -1.21 -14.61 1.61
N ALA A 71 -0.65 -15.78 1.95
CA ALA A 71 -0.45 -16.88 1.00
C ALA A 71 -1.75 -17.40 0.37
N THR A 72 -2.91 -17.19 1.01
CA THR A 72 -4.22 -17.56 0.45
C THR A 72 -4.71 -16.61 -0.67
N TYR A 73 -4.01 -15.50 -0.88
CA TYR A 73 -4.32 -14.50 -1.92
C TYR A 73 -3.12 -14.33 -2.89
N PRO A 74 -2.81 -15.32 -3.74
CA PRO A 74 -1.59 -15.35 -4.55
C PRO A 74 -1.59 -14.39 -5.74
N THR A 75 -2.69 -13.66 -5.98
CA THR A 75 -2.80 -12.67 -7.06
C THR A 75 -1.96 -11.42 -6.82
N ILE A 76 -1.50 -11.20 -5.58
CA ILE A 76 -0.65 -10.07 -5.20
C ILE A 76 0.77 -10.59 -4.94
N ASP A 77 1.77 -9.89 -5.48
CA ASP A 77 3.15 -10.09 -5.08
C ASP A 77 3.39 -9.45 -3.70
N TRP A 78 3.06 -10.19 -2.64
CA TRP A 78 3.24 -9.73 -1.27
C TRP A 78 4.69 -9.40 -0.94
N LYS A 79 5.65 -10.09 -1.56
CA LYS A 79 7.06 -9.80 -1.34
C LYS A 79 7.41 -8.41 -1.89
N GLY A 80 6.94 -8.10 -3.10
CA GLY A 80 7.04 -6.78 -3.70
C GLY A 80 6.39 -5.69 -2.85
N VAL A 81 5.12 -5.87 -2.47
CA VAL A 81 4.37 -4.85 -1.68
C VAL A 81 5.01 -4.60 -0.31
N LYS A 82 5.52 -5.64 0.37
CA LYS A 82 6.25 -5.48 1.64
C LYS A 82 7.63 -4.84 1.46
N GLY A 83 8.26 -5.04 0.30
CA GLY A 83 9.54 -4.44 -0.08
C GLY A 83 9.43 -2.99 -0.56
N LEU A 84 8.22 -2.53 -0.86
CA LEU A 84 7.92 -1.18 -1.32
C LEU A 84 8.36 -0.11 -0.30
N ARG A 85 8.27 -0.44 1.00
CA ARG A 85 8.89 0.35 2.08
C ARG A 85 10.39 0.55 1.84
N ASP A 86 11.11 -0.53 1.55
CA ASP A 86 12.57 -0.53 1.47
C ASP A 86 13.03 0.26 0.24
N ILE A 87 12.24 0.26 -0.84
CA ILE A 87 12.44 1.11 -2.02
C ILE A 87 12.24 2.59 -1.65
N VAL A 88 11.09 2.92 -1.05
CA VAL A 88 10.73 4.30 -0.72
C VAL A 88 11.64 4.92 0.36
N SER A 89 12.07 4.13 1.35
CA SER A 89 12.84 4.65 2.50
C SER A 89 14.34 4.77 2.23
N HIS A 90 14.95 3.84 1.48
CA HIS A 90 16.39 3.87 1.22
C HIS A 90 16.75 4.78 0.04
N HIS A 91 15.88 4.84 -0.96
CA HIS A 91 16.06 5.69 -2.12
C HIS A 91 15.25 6.97 -2.02
N TYR A 92 14.78 7.44 -0.85
CA TYR A 92 13.86 8.58 -0.75
C TYR A 92 14.27 9.83 -1.58
N PHE A 93 15.57 10.14 -1.67
CA PHE A 93 16.10 11.22 -2.52
C PHE A 93 16.21 10.86 -4.01
N ASP A 94 16.27 9.58 -4.33
CA ASP A 94 16.31 8.97 -5.65
C ASP A 94 15.01 8.23 -5.99
N VAL A 95 13.90 8.49 -5.25
CA VAL A 95 12.65 7.74 -5.42
C VAL A 95 12.19 8.05 -6.82
N ASP A 96 12.11 7.00 -7.62
CA ASP A 96 11.69 7.14 -8.99
C ASP A 96 10.19 7.49 -8.98
N VAL A 97 9.90 8.76 -9.27
CA VAL A 97 8.54 9.28 -9.37
C VAL A 97 7.75 8.49 -10.42
N GLU A 98 8.41 7.95 -11.45
CA GLU A 98 7.79 7.07 -12.43
C GLU A 98 7.36 5.75 -11.79
N GLU A 99 8.16 5.18 -10.89
CA GLU A 99 7.81 3.96 -10.16
C GLU A 99 6.62 4.19 -9.24
N ILE A 100 6.60 5.27 -8.46
CA ILE A 100 5.46 5.60 -7.59
C ILE A 100 4.19 5.82 -8.41
N PHE A 101 4.30 6.55 -9.52
CA PHE A 101 3.20 6.75 -10.44
C PHE A 101 2.69 5.42 -11.02
N TYR A 102 3.60 4.54 -11.45
CA TYR A 102 3.27 3.21 -11.97
C TYR A 102 2.55 2.37 -10.91
N LEU A 103 3.05 2.34 -9.68
CA LEU A 103 2.46 1.58 -8.58
C LEU A 103 1.05 2.07 -8.25
N CYS A 104 0.86 3.38 -8.13
CA CYS A 104 -0.45 3.98 -7.89
C CYS A 104 -1.44 3.66 -9.01
N LYS A 105 -0.99 3.69 -10.27
CA LYS A 105 -1.86 3.48 -11.44
C LYS A 105 -2.19 2.01 -11.70
N ASN A 106 -1.24 1.10 -11.52
CA ASN A 106 -1.35 -0.28 -12.01
C ASN A 106 -1.49 -1.33 -10.91
N GLU A 107 -0.88 -1.12 -9.74
CA GLU A 107 -0.83 -2.12 -8.67
C GLU A 107 -1.75 -1.81 -7.50
N LEU A 108 -1.89 -0.53 -7.14
CA LEU A 108 -2.77 -0.08 -6.06
C LEU A 108 -4.24 -0.53 -6.22
N PRO A 109 -4.85 -0.51 -7.43
CA PRO A 109 -6.22 -0.98 -7.60
C PRO A 109 -6.38 -2.48 -7.28
N LYS A 110 -5.41 -3.30 -7.69
CA LYS A 110 -5.42 -4.75 -7.42
C LYS A 110 -5.27 -5.00 -5.92
N LEU A 111 -4.34 -4.29 -5.28
CA LEU A 111 -4.13 -4.39 -3.83
C LEU A 111 -5.40 -3.99 -3.06
N SER A 112 -6.04 -2.88 -3.41
CA SER A 112 -7.31 -2.43 -2.80
C SER A 112 -8.38 -3.51 -2.88
N GLN A 113 -8.57 -4.09 -4.07
CA GLN A 113 -9.56 -5.14 -4.27
C GLN A 113 -9.28 -6.37 -3.40
N THR A 114 -8.02 -6.82 -3.34
CA THR A 114 -7.64 -7.97 -2.52
C THR A 114 -7.80 -7.70 -1.02
N ILE A 115 -7.41 -6.52 -0.52
CA ILE A 115 -7.60 -6.17 0.89
C ILE A 115 -9.09 -6.15 1.26
N LYS A 116 -9.95 -5.57 0.42
CA LYS A 116 -11.41 -5.59 0.65
C LYS A 116 -11.97 -7.00 0.63
N GLN A 117 -11.47 -7.87 -0.25
CA GLN A 117 -11.82 -9.28 -0.25
C GLN A 117 -11.42 -9.96 1.07
N MET A 118 -10.19 -9.73 1.56
CA MET A 118 -9.70 -10.29 2.82
C MET A 118 -10.59 -9.89 4.01
N ILE A 119 -10.98 -8.62 4.08
CA ILE A 119 -11.90 -8.12 5.12
C ILE A 119 -13.23 -8.87 5.04
N GLY A 120 -13.82 -8.99 3.85
CA GLY A 120 -15.09 -9.68 3.65
C GLY A 120 -15.03 -11.17 3.98
N ASP A 121 -13.92 -11.84 3.65
CA ASP A 121 -13.72 -13.26 3.95
C ASP A 121 -13.51 -13.51 5.44
N LEU A 122 -12.88 -12.58 6.15
CA LEU A 122 -12.74 -12.63 7.60
C LEU A 122 -14.01 -12.16 8.34
N GLN A 123 -14.92 -11.40 7.74
CA GLN A 123 -16.17 -11.03 8.43
C GLN A 123 -17.24 -12.13 8.39
N LYS A 124 -17.07 -13.13 7.52
CA LYS A 124 -17.87 -14.36 7.51
C LYS A 124 -17.54 -15.24 8.72
#